data_AF-A0A3N7E7C9-F1
#
_entry.id   AF-A0A3N7E7C9-F1
#
_cell.length_a   1.000
_cell.length_b   1.000
_cell.length_c   1.000
_cell.angle_alpha   90.00
_cell.angle_beta   90.00
_cell.angle_gamma   90.00
#
_symmetry.space_group_name_H-M   'P 1'
#
loop_
_entity.id
_entity.type
_entity.pdbx_description
1 polymer ?
#
loop_
_entity_poly.entity_id
_entity_poly.type
_entity_poly.pdbx_seq_one_letter_code
_entity_poly.pdbx_strand_id
1 'polypeptide(L)'
;MTWSLFYRFDDEVPTHFHELRQFGSSLWAASGRAKTMGHSTVAAFASPQAAKEALAQRAGEIEAQGYRLVRQGTHDPARIDFPLLTTEIREGARRAFQAIREAHPGETVRLFSLGSDDGAMTIVHAAGSLALGAPGDMADESDVWCSAEWPYTEGGEFLDIAYRMILPCHRDDLPCEVEFDVLHAGLFEACIAAMEQLDREGFFGAGDVREDVVLLCQSEGTEDMDGSIGRLNTPRVTGRLERWIKLCE
;
A
#
# COMPACT_ATOMS: atom_id res chain seq x y z
N MET A 1 -6.14 15.45 15.70
CA MET A 1 -5.10 14.64 16.36
C MET A 1 -3.77 15.00 15.74
N THR A 2 -2.70 15.18 16.54
CA THR A 2 -1.34 15.29 15.97
C THR A 2 -0.75 13.90 15.81
N TRP A 3 -0.20 13.61 14.64
CA TRP A 3 0.40 12.33 14.29
C TRP A 3 1.87 12.51 13.95
N SER A 4 2.71 11.57 14.38
CA SER A 4 4.11 11.48 13.96
C SER A 4 4.49 10.03 13.80
N LEU A 5 5.00 9.69 12.61
CA LEU A 5 5.43 8.34 12.25
C LEU A 5 6.91 8.37 11.93
N PHE A 6 7.64 7.44 12.51
CA PHE A 6 9.08 7.31 12.39
C PHE A 6 9.43 5.90 11.95
N TYR A 7 10.47 5.77 11.14
CA TYR A 7 11.06 4.47 10.82
C TYR A 7 12.56 4.44 11.02
N ARG A 8 13.06 3.28 11.41
CA ARG A 8 14.45 2.91 11.20
C ARG A 8 14.56 2.19 9.87
N PHE A 9 15.64 2.46 9.16
CA PHE A 9 15.90 1.92 7.84
C PHE A 9 17.18 1.08 7.84
N ASP A 10 17.19 0.05 7.02
CA ASP A 10 18.37 -0.74 6.65
C ASP A 10 18.46 -0.71 5.12
N ASP A 11 19.53 -0.12 4.57
CA ASP A 11 19.65 0.18 3.13
C ASP A 11 18.38 0.81 2.52
N GLU A 12 17.86 1.85 3.17
CA GLU A 12 16.60 2.55 2.84
C GLU A 12 15.31 1.70 2.94
N VAL A 13 15.38 0.42 3.32
CA VAL A 13 14.21 -0.44 3.60
C VAL A 13 13.68 -0.18 5.02
N PRO A 14 12.39 0.15 5.21
CA PRO A 14 11.82 0.31 6.55
C PRO A 14 11.87 -1.01 7.33
N THR A 15 12.46 -1.00 8.54
CA THR A 15 12.58 -2.22 9.37
C THR A 15 11.76 -2.16 10.65
N HIS A 16 11.72 -1.00 11.30
CA HIS A 16 11.05 -0.79 12.58
C HIS A 16 10.36 0.55 12.56
N PHE A 17 9.22 0.66 13.24
CA PHE A 17 8.47 1.89 13.32
C PHE A 17 8.31 2.35 14.78
N HIS A 18 8.16 3.66 14.93
CA HIS A 18 7.49 4.28 16.06
C HIS A 18 6.37 5.16 15.55
N GLU A 19 5.24 5.14 16.24
CA GLU A 19 4.09 5.96 15.91
C GLU A 19 3.59 6.66 17.17
N LEU A 20 3.36 7.97 17.07
CA LEU A 20 2.83 8.81 18.13
C LEU A 20 1.56 9.49 17.65
N ARG A 21 0.50 9.45 18.45
CA ARG A 21 -0.79 10.07 18.16
C ARG A 21 -1.35 10.79 19.40
N GLN A 22 -1.53 12.10 19.31
CA GLN A 22 -2.11 12.91 20.39
C GLN A 22 -3.63 13.08 20.21
N PHE A 23 -4.39 12.66 21.23
CA PHE A 23 -5.84 12.81 21.34
C PHE A 23 -6.19 13.65 22.56
N GLY A 24 -6.41 14.96 22.38
CA GLY A 24 -6.66 15.86 23.50
C GLY A 24 -5.51 15.80 24.51
N SER A 25 -5.80 15.35 25.73
CA SER A 25 -4.84 15.16 26.83
C SER A 25 -4.23 13.76 26.90
N SER A 26 -4.39 12.91 25.88
CA SER A 26 -3.80 11.57 25.81
C SER A 26 -2.79 11.46 24.68
N LEU A 27 -1.76 10.63 24.89
CA LEU A 27 -0.79 10.24 23.88
C LEU A 27 -0.84 8.72 23.71
N TRP A 28 -1.28 8.28 22.54
CA TRP A 28 -1.12 6.91 22.10
C TRP A 28 0.24 6.76 21.43
N ALA A 29 0.94 5.67 21.71
CA ALA A 29 2.22 5.36 21.12
C ALA A 29 2.27 3.88 20.74
N ALA A 30 2.77 3.57 19.55
CA ALA A 30 3.06 2.19 19.14
C ALA A 30 4.46 2.04 18.57
N SER A 31 5.00 0.83 18.65
CA SER A 31 6.28 0.48 18.04
C SER A 31 6.36 -1.01 17.71
N GLY A 32 7.19 -1.35 16.74
CA GLY A 32 7.36 -2.74 16.30
C GLY A 32 8.17 -2.85 15.02
N ARG A 33 8.17 -4.03 14.42
CA ARG A 33 8.71 -4.24 13.07
C ARG A 33 7.75 -3.68 12.02
N ALA A 34 8.28 -3.25 10.88
CA ALA A 34 7.47 -2.91 9.72
C ALA A 34 6.56 -4.11 9.35
N LYS A 35 5.38 -3.84 8.79
CA LYS A 35 4.35 -4.82 8.42
C LYS A 35 3.75 -5.57 9.61
N THR A 36 3.85 -5.02 10.82
CA THR A 36 3.21 -5.58 12.03
C THR A 36 2.36 -4.55 12.74
N MET A 37 1.36 -5.00 13.49
CA MET A 37 0.54 -4.16 14.36
C MET A 37 1.37 -3.40 15.42
N GLY A 38 2.51 -3.98 15.82
CA GLY A 38 3.33 -3.52 16.95
C GLY A 38 2.63 -3.59 18.31
N HIS A 39 3.31 -3.11 19.34
CA HIS A 39 2.78 -2.98 20.68
C HIS A 39 2.43 -1.51 20.95
N SER A 40 1.22 -1.27 21.47
CA SER A 40 0.71 0.07 21.75
C SER A 40 0.56 0.33 23.25
N THR A 41 0.63 1.62 23.61
CA THR A 41 0.38 2.13 24.95
C THR A 41 -0.36 3.45 24.88
N VAL A 42 -1.15 3.76 25.90
CA VAL A 42 -1.83 5.06 26.05
C VAL A 42 -1.41 5.69 27.37
N ALA A 43 -0.98 6.95 27.30
CA ALA A 43 -0.66 7.75 28.48
C ALA A 43 -1.61 8.95 28.56
N ALA A 44 -2.21 9.17 29.72
CA ALA A 44 -3.03 10.35 30.02
C ALA A 44 -2.18 11.44 30.68
N PHE A 45 -2.45 12.69 30.33
CA PHE A 45 -1.76 13.88 30.85
C PHE A 45 -2.77 14.86 31.46
N ALA A 46 -2.27 15.78 32.28
CA ALA A 46 -3.10 16.77 32.97
C ALA A 46 -3.80 17.76 32.01
N SER A 47 -3.27 17.94 30.80
CA SER A 47 -3.83 18.84 29.80
C SER A 47 -3.41 18.45 28.38
N PRO A 48 -4.10 18.95 27.34
CA PRO A 48 -3.66 18.79 25.96
C PRO A 48 -2.28 19.39 25.68
N GLN A 49 -1.91 20.47 26.39
CA GLN A 49 -0.60 21.07 26.26
C GLN A 49 0.50 20.16 26.84
N ALA A 50 0.25 19.53 27.99
CA ALA A 50 1.18 18.55 28.57
C ALA A 50 1.36 17.31 27.67
N ALA A 51 0.28 16.83 27.03
CA ALA A 51 0.36 15.73 26.06
C ALA A 51 1.18 16.12 24.81
N LYS A 52 1.04 17.38 24.35
CA LYS A 52 1.82 17.91 23.22
C LYS A 52 3.31 18.02 23.54
N GLU A 53 3.65 18.50 24.74
CA GLU A 53 5.03 18.56 25.23
C GLU A 53 5.65 17.15 25.34
N ALA A 54 4.89 16.19 25.87
CA ALA A 54 5.31 14.79 25.92
C ALA A 54 5.51 14.16 24.54
N LEU A 55 4.65 14.49 23.56
CA LEU A 55 4.83 14.06 22.17
C LEU A 55 6.15 14.58 21.61
N ALA A 56 6.44 15.88 21.76
CA ALA A 56 7.68 16.50 21.29
C ALA A 56 8.92 15.90 21.96
N GLN A 57 8.86 15.65 23.28
CA GLN A 57 9.94 14.99 24.00
C GLN A 57 10.20 13.58 23.46
N ARG A 58 9.15 12.75 23.35
CA ARG A 58 9.27 11.37 22.84
C ARG A 58 9.75 11.33 21.39
N ALA A 59 9.31 12.26 20.55
CA ALA A 59 9.80 12.39 19.18
C ALA A 59 11.32 12.57 19.16
N GLY A 60 11.85 13.50 19.97
CA GLY A 60 13.30 13.70 20.09
C GLY A 60 14.06 12.47 20.62
N GLU A 61 13.48 11.75 21.58
CA GLU A 61 14.04 10.49 22.09
C GLU A 61 14.08 9.39 21.02
N ILE A 62 13.05 9.30 20.17
CA ILE A 62 12.97 8.34 19.06
C ILE A 62 14.01 8.69 17.97
N GLU A 63 14.12 9.96 17.60
CA GLU A 63 15.13 10.39 16.61
C GLU A 63 16.56 10.17 17.12
N ALA A 64 16.82 10.41 18.41
CA ALA A 64 18.11 10.12 19.03
C ALA A 64 18.49 8.62 19.01
N GLN A 65 17.51 7.73 18.86
CA GLN A 65 17.72 6.28 18.69
C GLN A 65 17.98 5.87 17.23
N GLY A 66 18.08 6.83 16.30
CA GLY A 66 18.37 6.59 14.88
C GLY A 66 17.13 6.34 14.01
N TYR A 67 15.94 6.63 14.51
CA TYR A 67 14.74 6.65 13.68
C TYR A 67 14.63 7.97 12.93
N ARG A 68 14.12 7.93 11.69
CA ARG A 68 13.83 9.09 10.86
C ARG A 68 12.33 9.39 10.93
N LEU A 69 11.97 10.65 11.18
CA LEU A 69 10.60 11.12 11.02
C LEU A 69 10.20 11.00 9.53
N VAL A 70 9.22 10.16 9.23
CA VAL A 70 8.73 9.97 7.86
C VAL A 70 7.46 10.76 7.61
N ARG A 71 6.58 10.90 8.60
CA ARG A 71 5.34 11.66 8.48
C ARG A 71 5.04 12.42 9.76
N GLN A 72 4.54 13.63 9.58
CA GLN A 72 4.00 14.46 10.64
C GLN A 72 2.82 15.24 10.10
N GLY A 73 1.73 15.30 10.86
CA GLY A 73 0.54 15.98 10.40
C GLY A 73 -0.50 16.17 11.49
N THR A 74 -1.52 16.96 11.15
CA THR A 74 -2.75 17.04 11.93
C THR A 74 -3.87 16.46 11.08
N HIS A 75 -4.45 15.36 11.54
CA HIS A 75 -5.54 14.69 10.84
C HIS A 75 -6.74 14.52 11.78
N ASP A 76 -7.92 14.39 11.18
CA ASP A 76 -9.09 13.90 11.88
C ASP A 76 -8.83 12.43 12.24
N PRO A 77 -8.72 12.08 13.52
CA PRO A 77 -8.42 10.71 13.91
C PRO A 77 -9.51 9.72 13.53
N ALA A 78 -10.75 10.16 13.32
CA ALA A 78 -11.88 9.29 13.01
C ALA A 78 -12.03 8.99 11.51
N ARG A 79 -11.19 9.57 10.65
CA ARG A 79 -11.32 9.52 9.19
C ARG A 79 -10.03 9.12 8.50
N ILE A 80 -10.17 8.59 7.29
CA ILE A 80 -9.05 8.34 6.38
C ILE A 80 -8.88 9.53 5.43
N ASP A 81 -7.64 10.02 5.33
CA ASP A 81 -7.22 10.97 4.31
C ASP A 81 -6.87 10.21 3.03
N PHE A 82 -7.88 9.91 2.20
CA PHE A 82 -7.67 9.13 0.98
C PHE A 82 -6.68 9.76 -0.01
N PRO A 83 -6.67 11.09 -0.25
CA PRO A 83 -5.63 11.70 -1.08
C PRO A 83 -4.20 11.48 -0.58
N LEU A 84 -3.99 11.58 0.73
CA LEU A 84 -2.69 11.25 1.31
C LEU A 84 -2.41 9.74 1.21
N LEU A 85 -3.40 8.89 1.45
CA LEU A 85 -3.27 7.44 1.32
C LEU A 85 -2.84 7.05 -0.09
N THR A 86 -3.48 7.59 -1.14
CA THR A 86 -3.08 7.41 -2.54
C THR A 86 -1.62 7.81 -2.76
N THR A 87 -1.18 8.91 -2.15
CA THR A 87 0.21 9.38 -2.27
C THR A 87 1.18 8.38 -1.63
N GLU A 88 0.87 7.87 -0.42
CA GLU A 88 1.71 6.88 0.25
C GLU A 88 1.73 5.54 -0.48
N ILE A 89 0.59 5.09 -1.00
CA ILE A 89 0.50 3.87 -1.81
C ILE A 89 1.34 4.03 -3.09
N ARG A 90 1.27 5.19 -3.76
CA ARG A 90 2.06 5.46 -4.96
C ARG A 90 3.56 5.36 -4.69
N GLU A 91 4.05 6.02 -3.64
CA GLU A 91 5.48 5.98 -3.29
C GLU A 91 5.90 4.58 -2.82
N GLY A 92 5.06 3.90 -2.04
CA GLY A 92 5.31 2.52 -1.62
C GLY A 92 5.40 1.56 -2.80
N ALA A 93 4.44 1.61 -3.72
CA ALA A 93 4.38 0.78 -4.92
C ALA A 93 5.57 1.04 -5.87
N ARG A 94 5.96 2.30 -6.06
CA ARG A 94 7.15 2.68 -6.84
C ARG A 94 8.40 1.99 -6.29
N ARG A 95 8.60 2.03 -4.97
CA ARG A 95 9.77 1.44 -4.33
C ARG A 95 9.72 -0.08 -4.30
N ALA A 96 8.54 -0.67 -4.13
CA ALA A 96 8.35 -2.12 -4.23
C ALA A 96 8.71 -2.63 -5.63
N PHE A 97 8.19 -1.99 -6.68
CA PHE A 97 8.50 -2.35 -8.06
C PHE A 97 9.99 -2.18 -8.39
N GLN A 98 10.64 -1.15 -7.86
CA GLN A 98 12.09 -0.96 -7.98
C GLN A 98 12.88 -2.09 -7.30
N ALA A 99 12.50 -2.46 -6.07
CA ALA A 99 13.14 -3.56 -5.35
C ALA A 99 13.01 -4.90 -6.09
N ILE A 100 11.84 -5.16 -6.70
CA ILE A 100 11.64 -6.34 -7.54
C ILE A 100 12.61 -6.31 -8.74
N ARG A 101 12.72 -5.19 -9.46
CA ARG A 101 13.64 -5.07 -10.60
C ARG A 101 15.10 -5.23 -10.21
N GLU A 102 15.48 -4.77 -9.03
CA GLU A 102 16.84 -4.90 -8.49
C GLU A 102 17.14 -6.34 -8.05
N ALA A 103 16.15 -7.05 -7.49
CA ALA A 103 16.27 -8.46 -7.14
C ALA A 103 16.33 -9.38 -8.37
N HIS A 104 15.68 -8.99 -9.48
CA HIS A 104 15.54 -9.79 -10.69
C HIS A 104 16.10 -9.08 -11.94
N PRO A 105 17.40 -8.70 -11.99
CA PRO A 105 17.96 -7.85 -13.05
C PRO A 105 18.02 -8.52 -14.44
N GLY A 106 17.88 -9.84 -14.50
CA GLY A 106 17.82 -10.61 -15.76
C GLY A 106 16.41 -10.77 -16.32
N GLU A 107 15.39 -10.34 -15.57
CA GLU A 107 13.99 -10.53 -15.92
C GLU A 107 13.32 -9.19 -16.22
N THR A 108 12.27 -9.23 -17.03
CA THR A 108 11.41 -8.07 -17.26
C THR A 108 10.12 -8.30 -16.49
N VAL A 109 9.92 -7.51 -15.44
CA VAL A 109 8.65 -7.49 -14.70
C VAL A 109 7.56 -6.97 -15.64
N ARG A 110 6.53 -7.79 -15.85
CA ARG A 110 5.40 -7.51 -16.74
C ARG A 110 4.07 -7.53 -16.03
N LEU A 111 4.01 -8.18 -14.88
CA LEU A 111 2.81 -8.29 -14.07
C LEU A 111 3.06 -7.54 -12.77
N PHE A 112 2.15 -6.64 -12.39
CA PHE A 112 2.21 -5.95 -11.10
C PHE A 112 0.81 -5.68 -10.56
N SER A 113 0.61 -5.95 -9.29
CA SER A 113 -0.67 -5.74 -8.63
C SER A 113 -0.50 -4.98 -7.32
N LEU A 114 -1.54 -4.23 -6.96
CA LEU A 114 -1.77 -3.80 -5.59
C LEU A 114 -3.12 -4.36 -5.13
N GLY A 115 -3.29 -4.50 -3.82
CA GLY A 115 -4.53 -5.04 -3.29
C GLY A 115 -4.57 -5.07 -1.78
N SER A 116 -5.61 -5.69 -1.28
CA SER A 116 -5.83 -6.04 0.13
C SER A 116 -6.58 -7.36 0.19
N ASP A 117 -6.62 -8.00 1.36
CA ASP A 117 -7.67 -8.96 1.67
C ASP A 117 -9.08 -8.33 1.67
N ASP A 118 -10.10 -9.20 1.67
CA ASP A 118 -11.53 -8.83 1.75
C ASP A 118 -11.88 -7.97 2.97
N GLY A 119 -11.04 -7.98 4.01
CA GLY A 119 -11.22 -7.17 5.21
C GLY A 119 -10.66 -5.76 5.09
N ALA A 120 -10.08 -5.39 3.94
CA ALA A 120 -9.34 -4.15 3.73
C ALA A 120 -8.21 -3.95 4.77
N MET A 121 -7.68 -5.04 5.36
CA MET A 121 -6.81 -4.96 6.55
C MET A 121 -5.35 -4.67 6.22
N THR A 122 -4.94 -4.94 4.98
CA THR A 122 -3.55 -4.89 4.55
C THR A 122 -3.41 -4.17 3.21
N ILE A 123 -2.19 -3.81 2.85
CA ILE A 123 -1.90 -3.31 1.51
C ILE A 123 -0.74 -4.15 1.00
N VAL A 124 -1.01 -4.96 0.01
CA VAL A 124 -0.07 -5.93 -0.54
C VAL A 124 0.21 -5.63 -2.00
N HIS A 125 1.29 -6.23 -2.50
CA HIS A 125 1.58 -6.25 -3.92
C HIS A 125 2.03 -7.67 -4.29
N ALA A 126 1.89 -7.98 -5.58
CA ALA A 126 2.52 -9.13 -6.19
C ALA A 126 3.06 -8.73 -7.56
N ALA A 127 4.08 -9.44 -8.04
CA ALA A 127 4.63 -9.18 -9.37
C ALA A 127 5.16 -10.46 -10.04
N GLY A 128 5.24 -10.42 -11.36
CA GLY A 128 5.70 -11.53 -12.18
C GLY A 128 6.33 -11.07 -13.49
N SER A 129 7.08 -11.97 -14.12
CA SER A 129 7.77 -11.72 -15.40
C SER A 129 7.08 -12.35 -16.62
N LEU A 130 6.02 -13.14 -16.38
CA LEU A 130 5.26 -13.82 -17.42
C LEU A 130 4.73 -12.81 -18.45
N ALA A 131 5.00 -13.08 -19.72
CA ALA A 131 4.57 -12.24 -20.82
C ALA A 131 3.16 -12.63 -21.28
N LEU A 132 2.36 -11.62 -21.63
CA LEU A 132 1.00 -11.84 -22.14
C LEU A 132 0.95 -12.65 -23.46
N GLY A 133 2.02 -12.56 -24.26
CA GLY A 133 2.14 -13.26 -25.54
C GLY A 133 1.11 -12.81 -26.59
N ALA A 134 0.91 -13.64 -27.61
CA ALA A 134 -0.17 -13.51 -28.57
C ALA A 134 -1.43 -14.27 -28.09
N PRO A 135 -2.61 -13.91 -28.62
CA PRO A 135 -3.84 -14.67 -28.37
C PRO A 135 -3.72 -16.16 -28.71
N GLY A 136 -3.88 -17.02 -27.70
CA GLY A 136 -3.83 -18.48 -27.83
C GLY A 136 -2.47 -19.13 -27.56
N ASP A 137 -1.46 -18.36 -27.19
CA ASP A 137 -0.11 -18.89 -26.85
C ASP A 137 -0.10 -19.67 -25.52
N MET A 138 -1.05 -19.39 -24.62
CA MET A 138 -1.17 -20.05 -23.32
C MET A 138 -2.43 -20.94 -23.33
N ALA A 139 -2.29 -22.15 -22.79
CA ALA A 139 -3.40 -23.09 -22.65
C ALA A 139 -4.38 -22.65 -21.55
N ASP A 140 -3.86 -21.98 -20.52
CA ASP A 140 -4.59 -21.30 -19.46
C ASP A 140 -3.90 -19.96 -19.19
N GLU A 141 -4.67 -18.89 -19.06
CA GLU A 141 -4.17 -17.54 -18.79
C GLU A 141 -4.40 -17.12 -17.32
N SER A 142 -4.90 -18.03 -16.47
CA SER A 142 -5.07 -17.80 -15.03
C SER A 142 -3.78 -17.28 -14.37
N ASP A 143 -2.61 -17.77 -14.78
CA ASP A 143 -1.29 -17.31 -14.32
C ASP A 143 -1.03 -15.81 -14.61
N VAL A 144 -1.72 -15.21 -15.58
CA VAL A 144 -1.63 -13.78 -15.91
C VAL A 144 -2.67 -12.95 -15.16
N TRP A 145 -3.80 -13.54 -14.76
CA TRP A 145 -4.92 -12.80 -14.19
C TRP A 145 -5.10 -13.03 -12.69
N CYS A 146 -4.44 -14.02 -12.10
CA CYS A 146 -4.47 -14.31 -10.67
C CYS A 146 -3.18 -13.84 -10.00
N SER A 147 -3.19 -12.65 -9.39
CA SER A 147 -1.95 -12.12 -8.79
C SER A 147 -1.47 -12.87 -7.55
N ALA A 148 -2.32 -13.67 -6.92
CA ALA A 148 -1.96 -14.53 -5.80
C ALA A 148 -0.90 -15.60 -6.17
N GLU A 149 -0.82 -15.98 -7.45
CA GLU A 149 0.13 -16.98 -7.95
C GLU A 149 1.47 -16.36 -8.41
N TRP A 150 1.61 -15.04 -8.36
CA TRP A 150 2.81 -14.38 -8.86
C TRP A 150 3.97 -14.47 -7.87
N PRO A 151 5.20 -14.75 -8.34
CA PRO A 151 6.28 -15.19 -7.46
C PRO A 151 6.99 -14.06 -6.70
N TYR A 152 6.90 -12.81 -7.16
CA TYR A 152 7.70 -11.71 -6.60
C TYR A 152 6.91 -10.90 -5.58
N THR A 153 7.54 -10.68 -4.43
CA THR A 153 6.93 -10.05 -3.23
C THR A 153 7.88 -9.06 -2.54
N GLU A 154 9.02 -8.78 -3.15
CA GLU A 154 10.07 -7.92 -2.61
C GLU A 154 9.60 -6.47 -2.42
N GLY A 155 10.00 -5.85 -1.31
CA GLY A 155 9.72 -4.43 -1.06
C GLY A 155 8.33 -4.14 -0.49
N GLY A 156 7.62 -5.16 0.02
CA GLY A 156 6.34 -4.95 0.72
C GLY A 156 6.46 -4.03 1.95
N GLU A 157 7.66 -3.85 2.51
CA GLU A 157 7.96 -2.95 3.61
C GLU A 157 7.67 -1.49 3.25
N PHE A 158 7.78 -1.11 1.97
CA PHE A 158 7.54 0.26 1.53
C PHE A 158 6.06 0.66 1.59
N LEU A 159 5.14 -0.31 1.63
CA LEU A 159 3.71 -0.08 1.79
C LEU A 159 3.30 0.10 3.26
N ASP A 160 4.21 -0.14 4.23
CA ASP A 160 3.88 -0.07 5.66
C ASP A 160 3.39 1.33 6.06
N ILE A 161 3.90 2.40 5.44
CA ILE A 161 3.46 3.77 5.72
C ILE A 161 1.98 3.96 5.40
N ALA A 162 1.52 3.48 4.24
CA ALA A 162 0.12 3.52 3.84
C ALA A 162 -0.73 2.63 4.76
N TYR A 163 -0.23 1.44 5.12
CA TYR A 163 -0.88 0.56 6.09
C TYR A 163 -1.12 1.25 7.45
N ARG A 164 -0.16 2.06 7.97
CA ARG A 164 -0.37 2.83 9.21
C ARG A 164 -1.54 3.81 9.14
N MET A 165 -1.91 4.25 7.95
CA MET A 165 -3.02 5.20 7.78
C MET A 165 -4.38 4.52 7.92
N ILE A 166 -4.53 3.27 7.45
CA ILE A 166 -5.78 2.50 7.54
C ILE A 166 -5.91 1.72 8.86
N LEU A 167 -4.78 1.46 9.53
CA LEU A 167 -4.70 0.73 10.79
C LEU A 167 -5.69 1.16 11.89
N PRO A 168 -6.05 2.45 12.07
CA PRO A 168 -7.05 2.86 13.07
C PRO A 168 -8.40 2.16 12.93
N CYS A 169 -8.79 1.78 11.72
CA CYS A 169 -10.07 1.13 11.46
C CYS A 169 -10.07 -0.38 11.77
N HIS A 170 -8.90 -0.91 12.17
CA HIS A 170 -8.72 -2.32 12.55
C HIS A 170 -8.21 -2.45 14.00
N ARG A 171 -8.30 -1.38 14.80
CA ARG A 171 -7.76 -1.34 16.16
C ARG A 171 -8.76 -0.74 17.15
N ASP A 172 -9.13 -1.52 18.16
CA ASP A 172 -10.05 -1.07 19.22
C ASP A 172 -9.48 0.04 20.10
N ASP A 173 -8.15 0.21 20.13
CA ASP A 173 -7.47 1.23 20.93
C ASP A 173 -7.22 2.54 20.15
N LEU A 174 -7.76 2.66 18.94
CA LEU A 174 -7.77 3.87 18.13
C LEU A 174 -9.20 4.19 17.68
N PRO A 175 -9.58 5.48 17.61
CA PRO A 175 -10.86 5.84 17.02
C PRO A 175 -10.83 5.67 15.49
N CYS A 176 -11.91 5.13 14.93
CA CYS A 176 -12.25 5.21 13.51
C CYS A 176 -13.78 5.19 13.38
N GLU A 177 -14.35 6.15 12.66
CA GLU A 177 -15.80 6.25 12.37
C GLU A 177 -16.10 6.00 10.89
N VAL A 178 -15.12 5.46 10.16
CA VAL A 178 -15.30 5.13 8.74
C VAL A 178 -16.05 3.81 8.63
N GLU A 179 -17.21 3.84 8.01
CA GLU A 179 -17.96 2.64 7.65
C GLU A 179 -17.14 1.72 6.76
N PHE A 180 -17.26 0.41 6.96
CA PHE A 180 -16.45 -0.58 6.26
C PHE A 180 -16.51 -0.44 4.74
N ASP A 181 -17.71 -0.28 4.16
CA ASP A 181 -17.88 -0.13 2.71
C ASP A 181 -17.14 1.11 2.16
N VAL A 182 -17.05 2.17 2.96
CA VAL A 182 -16.31 3.41 2.60
C VAL A 182 -14.81 3.18 2.67
N LEU A 183 -14.33 2.49 3.72
CA LEU A 183 -12.92 2.11 3.85
C LEU A 183 -12.49 1.22 2.68
N HIS A 184 -13.26 0.15 2.42
CA HIS A 184 -12.99 -0.82 1.37
C HIS A 184 -12.94 -0.13 0.00
N ALA A 185 -14.03 0.54 -0.42
CA ALA A 185 -14.07 1.23 -1.70
C ALA A 185 -12.96 2.30 -1.84
N GLY A 186 -12.70 3.06 -0.78
CA GLY A 186 -11.67 4.09 -0.79
C GLY A 186 -10.24 3.55 -0.83
N LEU A 187 -9.96 2.40 -0.21
CA LEU A 187 -8.65 1.75 -0.27
C LEU A 187 -8.36 1.25 -1.69
N PHE A 188 -9.31 0.52 -2.29
CA PHE A 188 -9.16 0.03 -3.66
C PHE A 188 -9.06 1.17 -4.68
N GLU A 189 -9.87 2.22 -4.53
CA GLU A 189 -9.72 3.43 -5.35
C GLU A 189 -8.35 4.08 -5.16
N ALA A 190 -7.82 4.14 -3.94
CA ALA A 190 -6.50 4.69 -3.68
C ALA A 190 -5.38 3.87 -4.35
N CYS A 191 -5.48 2.54 -4.35
CA CYS A 191 -4.58 1.64 -5.08
C CYS A 191 -4.64 1.86 -6.60
N ILE A 192 -5.84 1.91 -7.18
CA ILE A 192 -6.04 2.16 -8.61
C ILE A 192 -5.48 3.54 -8.98
N ALA A 193 -5.85 4.59 -8.26
CA ALA A 193 -5.40 5.95 -8.53
C ALA A 193 -3.87 6.12 -8.37
N ALA A 194 -3.24 5.36 -7.46
CA ALA A 194 -1.79 5.35 -7.29
C ALA A 194 -1.08 4.71 -8.50
N MET A 195 -1.55 3.55 -8.96
CA MET A 195 -1.00 2.89 -10.15
C MET A 195 -1.25 3.71 -11.42
N GLU A 196 -2.42 4.32 -11.57
CA GLU A 196 -2.75 5.22 -12.69
C GLU A 196 -1.82 6.44 -12.74
N GLN A 197 -1.41 6.98 -11.57
CA GLN A 197 -0.41 8.06 -11.51
C GLN A 197 0.97 7.59 -11.99
N LEU A 198 1.44 6.44 -11.49
CA LEU A 198 2.72 5.87 -11.92
C LEU A 198 2.73 5.57 -13.43
N ASP A 199 1.62 5.07 -13.95
CA ASP A 199 1.49 4.75 -15.36
C ASP A 199 1.56 6.00 -16.25
N ARG A 200 0.84 7.07 -15.87
CA ARG A 200 0.90 8.36 -16.58
C ARG A 200 2.29 9.00 -16.55
N GLU A 201 3.10 8.69 -15.54
CA GLU A 201 4.49 9.12 -15.43
C GLU A 201 5.44 8.27 -16.30
N GLY A 202 4.93 7.23 -16.97
CA GLY A 202 5.71 6.29 -17.78
C GLY A 202 6.54 5.30 -16.95
N PHE A 203 6.20 5.12 -15.67
CA PHE A 203 6.98 4.28 -14.75
C PHE A 203 7.01 2.81 -15.18
N PHE A 204 5.90 2.32 -15.73
CA PHE A 204 5.77 0.96 -16.27
C PHE A 204 6.23 0.83 -17.73
N GLY A 205 6.92 1.84 -18.27
CA GLY A 205 7.39 1.89 -19.65
C GLY A 205 6.51 2.74 -20.56
N ALA A 206 6.85 2.74 -21.85
CA ALA A 206 6.14 3.46 -22.89
C ALA A 206 6.12 2.65 -24.20
N GLY A 207 5.14 2.92 -25.07
CA GLY A 207 4.97 2.21 -26.33
C GLY A 207 4.83 0.70 -26.13
N ASP A 208 5.55 -0.09 -26.92
CA ASP A 208 5.45 -1.55 -26.92
C ASP A 208 5.77 -2.17 -25.56
N VAL A 209 6.70 -1.60 -24.79
CA VAL A 209 7.02 -2.08 -23.43
C VAL A 209 5.79 -2.01 -22.54
N ARG A 210 5.02 -0.93 -22.65
CA ARG A 210 3.84 -0.72 -21.81
C ARG A 210 2.67 -1.61 -22.22
N GLU A 211 2.53 -1.90 -23.52
CA GLU A 211 1.52 -2.82 -24.05
C GLU A 211 1.68 -4.27 -23.57
N ASP A 212 2.88 -4.62 -23.10
CA ASP A 212 3.19 -5.93 -22.53
C ASP A 212 3.09 -5.97 -21.00
N VAL A 213 2.75 -4.85 -20.34
CA VAL A 213 2.57 -4.77 -18.88
C VAL A 213 1.11 -4.88 -18.50
N VAL A 214 0.82 -5.78 -17.55
CA VAL A 214 -0.48 -5.98 -16.91
C VAL A 214 -0.44 -5.41 -15.50
N LEU A 215 -1.37 -4.49 -15.22
CA LEU A 215 -1.55 -3.86 -13.92
C LEU A 215 -2.91 -4.25 -13.34
N LEU A 216 -2.93 -4.85 -12.15
CA LEU A 216 -4.16 -5.31 -11.52
C LEU A 216 -4.38 -4.63 -10.16
N CYS A 217 -5.63 -4.38 -9.81
CA CYS A 217 -6.03 -4.11 -8.43
C CYS A 217 -7.03 -5.17 -8.01
N GLN A 218 -6.69 -6.00 -7.01
CA GLN A 218 -7.46 -7.20 -6.67
C GLN A 218 -7.62 -7.36 -5.16
N SER A 219 -8.76 -7.92 -4.75
CA SER A 219 -8.85 -8.49 -3.40
C SER A 219 -8.11 -9.83 -3.40
N GLU A 220 -7.32 -10.11 -2.37
CA GLU A 220 -6.61 -11.39 -2.27
C GLU A 220 -7.60 -12.57 -2.34
N GLY A 221 -7.37 -13.47 -3.29
CA GLY A 221 -8.23 -14.65 -3.48
C GLY A 221 -9.50 -14.40 -4.29
N THR A 222 -9.67 -13.20 -4.87
CA THR A 222 -10.77 -12.90 -5.81
C THR A 222 -10.24 -12.55 -7.19
N GLU A 223 -11.00 -12.93 -8.23
CA GLU A 223 -10.78 -12.48 -9.60
C GLU A 223 -11.55 -11.18 -9.89
N ASP A 224 -12.12 -10.54 -8.85
CA ASP A 224 -12.82 -9.28 -9.00
C ASP A 224 -11.80 -8.16 -9.24
N MET A 225 -11.86 -7.62 -10.45
CA MET A 225 -10.98 -6.57 -10.95
C MET A 225 -11.78 -5.33 -11.34
N ASP A 226 -13.03 -5.21 -10.87
CA ASP A 226 -13.95 -4.16 -11.29
C ASP A 226 -13.36 -2.76 -11.10
N GLY A 227 -13.44 -1.97 -12.16
CA GLY A 227 -12.88 -0.61 -12.21
C GLY A 227 -11.36 -0.53 -12.38
N SER A 228 -10.59 -1.58 -12.08
CA SER A 228 -9.12 -1.55 -12.22
C SER A 228 -8.66 -1.75 -13.67
N ILE A 229 -9.27 -2.69 -14.39
CA ILE A 229 -8.76 -3.11 -15.71
C ILE A 229 -8.77 -1.99 -16.73
N GLY A 230 -9.94 -1.39 -16.96
CA GLY A 230 -10.10 -0.33 -17.95
C GLY A 230 -9.32 0.95 -17.63
N ARG A 231 -8.98 1.16 -16.35
CA ARG A 231 -8.23 2.34 -15.89
C ARG A 231 -6.72 2.14 -15.90
N LEU A 232 -6.28 0.93 -15.60
CA LEU A 232 -4.87 0.61 -15.41
C LEU A 232 -4.23 -0.04 -16.63
N ASN A 233 -4.99 -0.43 -17.65
CA ASN A 233 -4.44 -1.22 -18.75
C ASN A 233 -4.78 -0.65 -20.12
N THR A 234 -3.91 -0.97 -21.09
CA THR A 234 -4.12 -0.58 -22.49
C THR A 234 -5.31 -1.35 -23.08
N PRO A 235 -5.91 -0.89 -24.19
CA PRO A 235 -6.97 -1.63 -24.87
C PRO A 235 -6.60 -3.06 -25.24
N ARG A 236 -5.31 -3.34 -25.48
CA ARG A 236 -4.81 -4.68 -25.78
C ARG A 236 -5.02 -5.62 -24.60
N VAL A 237 -4.54 -5.20 -23.42
CA VAL A 237 -4.61 -5.98 -22.18
C VAL A 237 -6.07 -6.12 -21.73
N THR A 238 -6.84 -5.03 -21.73
CA THR A 238 -8.27 -5.04 -21.39
C THR A 238 -9.04 -6.01 -22.28
N GLY A 239 -8.87 -5.93 -23.60
CA GLY A 239 -9.51 -6.86 -24.52
C GLY A 239 -9.05 -8.30 -24.36
N ARG A 240 -7.82 -8.54 -23.87
CA ARG A 240 -7.31 -9.88 -23.58
C ARG A 240 -8.00 -10.49 -22.38
N LEU A 241 -8.13 -9.75 -21.28
CA LEU A 241 -8.82 -10.20 -20.09
C LEU A 241 -10.31 -10.45 -20.38
N GLU A 242 -11.00 -9.54 -21.07
CA GLU A 242 -12.41 -9.71 -21.43
C GLU A 242 -12.66 -10.99 -22.25
N ARG A 243 -11.68 -11.42 -23.06
CA ARG A 243 -11.76 -12.70 -23.76
C ARG A 243 -11.56 -13.88 -22.82
N TRP A 244 -10.61 -13.80 -21.90
CA TRP A 244 -10.37 -14.85 -20.91
C TRP A 244 -11.58 -15.06 -20.00
N ILE A 245 -12.18 -13.98 -19.46
CA ILE A 245 -13.40 -14.06 -18.64
C ILE A 245 -14.51 -14.81 -19.38
N LYS A 246 -14.76 -14.50 -20.65
CA LYS A 246 -15.77 -15.18 -21.48
C LYS A 246 -15.48 -16.65 -21.77
N LEU A 247 -14.22 -17.09 -21.65
CA LEU A 247 -13.84 -18.50 -21.81
C LEU A 247 -14.02 -19.29 -20.50
N CYS A 248 -14.06 -18.59 -19.36
CA CYS A 248 -14.27 -19.17 -18.04
C CYS A 248 -15.77 -19.28 -17.67
N GLU A 249 -16.65 -18.54 -18.36
CA GLU A 249 -18.12 -18.65 -18.30
C GLU A 249 -18.67 -19.87 -19.08
#